data_AF-A0A520FJE5-F1
#
_entry.id   AF-A0A520FJE5-F1
#
_cell.length_a   1.000
_cell.length_b   1.000
_cell.length_c   1.000
_cell.angle_alpha   90.00
_cell.angle_beta   90.00
_cell.angle_gamma   90.00
#
_symmetry.space_group_name_H-M   'P 1'
#
loop_
_entity.id
_entity.type
_entity.pdbx_description
1 polymer ?
#
loop_
_entity_poly.entity_id
_entity_poly.type
_entity_poly.pdbx_seq_one_letter_code
_entity_poly.pdbx_strand_id
1 'polypeptide(L)'
;MTVARSSPDAAPQAVLEGVLERITYANEDTGYTIARLATERSGPDMVTVVGPLLGAQIGESLRLTGQWGNHAKYGKQFQVRSYTTVLPATIAGIRRYLGSGLIKGIGPMMAERMVTHFGL
;
A
#
# COMPACT_ATOMS: atom_id res chain seq x y z
N MET A 1 -4.02 -24.95 -30.35
CA MET A 1 -5.20 -24.51 -29.57
C MET A 1 -4.70 -24.37 -28.14
N THR A 2 -4.30 -23.19 -27.67
CA THR A 2 -5.19 -22.14 -27.15
C THR A 2 -4.41 -20.82 -27.04
N VAL A 3 -5.10 -19.73 -27.38
CA VAL A 3 -4.58 -18.38 -27.64
C VAL A 3 -4.07 -17.71 -26.36
N ALA A 4 -2.78 -17.39 -26.30
CA ALA A 4 -2.25 -16.38 -25.38
C ALA A 4 -2.78 -15.01 -25.83
N ARG A 5 -3.80 -14.50 -25.14
CA ARG A 5 -4.29 -13.13 -25.35
C ARG A 5 -3.32 -12.16 -24.69
N SER A 6 -2.26 -11.81 -25.42
CA SER A 6 -1.43 -10.66 -25.10
C SER A 6 -2.06 -9.39 -25.71
N SER A 7 -2.26 -8.38 -24.86
CA SER A 7 -2.49 -6.94 -25.17
C SER A 7 -3.94 -6.54 -25.52
N PRO A 8 -4.45 -5.37 -25.06
CA PRO A 8 -3.79 -4.04 -25.11
C PRO A 8 -3.98 -3.13 -23.88
N ASP A 9 -2.92 -2.50 -23.38
CA ASP A 9 -2.88 -1.09 -22.97
C ASP A 9 -1.48 -0.79 -22.44
N ALA A 10 -0.58 -0.37 -23.33
CA ALA A 10 0.78 0.04 -22.99
C ALA A 10 0.84 1.54 -22.64
N ALA A 11 -0.21 2.07 -22.00
CA ALA A 11 -0.05 3.31 -21.26
C ALA A 11 0.96 3.05 -20.13
N PRO A 12 1.94 3.94 -19.90
CA PRO A 12 2.95 3.73 -18.88
C PRO A 12 2.26 3.54 -17.53
N GLN A 13 2.40 2.34 -16.97
CA GLN A 13 1.89 2.06 -15.64
C GLN A 13 2.80 2.74 -14.63
N ALA A 14 2.24 3.69 -13.89
CA ALA A 14 2.92 4.32 -12.78
C ALA A 14 3.05 3.31 -11.64
N VAL A 15 4.16 3.40 -10.91
CA VAL A 15 4.39 2.65 -9.68
C VAL A 15 4.31 3.62 -8.51
N LEU A 16 3.58 3.22 -7.47
CA LEU A 16 3.43 3.99 -6.25
C LEU A 16 3.73 3.09 -5.05
N GLU A 17 4.67 3.51 -4.21
CA GLU A 17 5.07 2.79 -3.00
C GLU A 17 4.74 3.62 -1.77
N GLY A 18 4.24 2.96 -0.73
CA GLY A 18 3.87 3.62 0.51
C GLY A 18 3.21 2.69 1.52
N VAL A 19 2.88 3.23 2.69
CA VAL A 19 2.21 2.52 3.77
C VAL A 19 0.71 2.77 3.69
N LEU A 20 -0.10 1.71 3.82
CA LEU A 20 -1.54 1.81 3.88
C LEU A 20 -1.96 2.37 5.24
N GLU A 21 -2.28 3.66 5.31
CA GLU A 21 -2.60 4.32 6.58
C GLU A 21 -4.06 4.16 6.98
N ARG A 22 -4.95 4.11 5.98
CA ARG A 22 -6.38 4.07 6.23
C ARG A 22 -7.14 3.48 5.07
N ILE A 23 -8.10 2.61 5.37
CA ILE A 23 -9.12 2.15 4.43
C ILE A 23 -10.38 2.99 4.67
N THR A 24 -10.84 3.71 3.65
CA THR A 24 -12.06 4.53 3.70
C THR A 24 -13.30 3.69 3.36
N TYR A 25 -13.15 2.76 2.42
CA TYR A 25 -14.19 1.83 2.01
C TYR A 25 -13.53 0.57 1.47
N ALA A 26 -14.10 -0.59 1.78
CA ALA A 26 -13.74 -1.86 1.18
C ALA A 26 -15.01 -2.65 0.90
N ASN A 27 -15.07 -3.24 -0.30
CA ASN A 27 -16.08 -4.20 -0.68
C ASN A 27 -15.42 -5.58 -0.72
N GLU A 28 -15.79 -6.46 0.20
CA GLU A 28 -15.15 -7.77 0.37
C GLU A 28 -15.49 -8.73 -0.78
N ASP A 29 -16.67 -8.60 -1.40
CA ASP A 29 -17.10 -9.46 -2.51
C ASP A 29 -16.33 -9.18 -3.82
N THR A 30 -15.96 -7.92 -4.05
CA THR A 30 -15.29 -7.48 -5.30
C THR A 30 -13.82 -7.14 -5.10
N GLY A 31 -13.36 -6.97 -3.86
CA GLY A 31 -12.04 -6.44 -3.52
C GLY A 31 -11.87 -4.95 -3.74
N TYR A 32 -12.91 -4.24 -4.20
CA TYR A 32 -12.83 -2.82 -4.50
C TYR A 32 -12.63 -2.02 -3.21
N THR A 33 -11.52 -1.29 -3.16
CA THR A 33 -11.08 -0.61 -1.95
C THR A 33 -10.70 0.83 -2.29
N ILE A 34 -11.14 1.75 -1.43
CA ILE A 34 -10.72 3.15 -1.42
C ILE A 34 -9.88 3.36 -0.17
N ALA A 35 -8.61 3.72 -0.34
CA ALA A 35 -7.69 3.86 0.78
C ALA A 35 -6.77 5.08 0.64
N ARG A 36 -6.10 5.40 1.75
CA ARG A 36 -5.11 6.47 1.86
C ARG A 36 -3.74 5.83 2.07
N LEU A 37 -2.83 6.15 1.16
CA LEU A 37 -1.45 5.66 1.16
C LEU A 37 -0.51 6.81 1.54
N ALA A 38 0.30 6.61 2.58
CA ALA A 38 1.40 7.51 2.90
C ALA A 38 2.63 7.13 2.08
N THR A 39 3.09 8.05 1.23
CA THR A 39 4.33 7.86 0.45
C THR A 39 5.45 8.70 1.05
N GLU A 40 6.69 8.28 0.87
CA GLU A 40 7.86 9.04 1.36
C GLU A 40 7.94 10.44 0.75
N ARG A 41 7.39 10.63 -0.46
CA ARG A 41 7.45 11.90 -1.21
C ARG A 41 6.27 12.82 -0.95
N SER A 42 5.17 12.33 -0.38
CA SER A 42 3.94 13.12 -0.26
C SER A 42 3.83 13.91 1.06
N GLY A 43 4.78 13.75 1.99
CA GLY A 43 4.71 14.46 3.29
C GLY A 43 3.41 14.11 4.04
N PRO A 44 2.73 15.09 4.68
CA PRO A 44 1.45 14.83 5.36
C PRO A 44 0.28 14.56 4.40
N ASP A 45 0.42 14.87 3.11
CA ASP A 45 -0.64 14.69 2.12
C ASP A 45 -0.68 13.24 1.62
N MET A 46 -1.52 12.41 2.25
CA MET A 46 -1.71 11.04 1.80
C MET A 46 -2.31 10.98 0.39
N VAL A 47 -1.90 9.98 -0.39
CA VAL A 47 -2.43 9.72 -1.74
C VAL A 47 -3.69 8.86 -1.62
N THR A 48 -4.76 9.26 -2.31
CA THR A 48 -5.95 8.41 -2.43
C THR A 48 -5.71 7.34 -3.50
N VAL A 49 -5.86 6.08 -3.13
CA VAL A 49 -5.73 4.92 -4.01
C VAL A 49 -7.09 4.21 -4.12
N VAL A 50 -7.45 3.77 -5.32
CA VAL A 50 -8.72 3.08 -5.61
C VAL A 50 -8.48 1.87 -6.49
N GLY A 51 -9.06 0.71 -6.16
CA GLY A 51 -8.94 -0.50 -6.97
C GLY A 51 -8.94 -1.79 -6.15
N PRO A 52 -8.53 -2.92 -6.74
CA PRO A 52 -8.50 -4.20 -6.07
C PRO A 52 -7.33 -4.26 -5.07
N LEU A 53 -7.62 -4.15 -3.78
CA LEU A 53 -6.66 -4.22 -2.67
C LEU A 53 -7.05 -5.35 -1.69
N LEU A 54 -7.47 -6.48 -2.25
CA LEU A 54 -8.13 -7.57 -1.52
C LEU A 54 -7.15 -8.25 -0.55
N GLY A 55 -7.34 -7.99 0.76
CA GLY A 55 -6.48 -8.53 1.82
C GLY A 55 -5.39 -7.57 2.31
N ALA A 56 -5.22 -6.39 1.69
CA ALA A 56 -4.28 -5.39 2.18
C ALA A 56 -4.69 -4.87 3.57
N GLN A 57 -3.74 -4.84 4.52
CA GLN A 57 -3.98 -4.43 5.90
C GLN A 57 -3.46 -3.00 6.17
N ILE A 58 -4.12 -2.28 7.07
CA ILE A 58 -3.61 -0.99 7.56
C ILE A 58 -2.26 -1.22 8.24
N GLY A 59 -1.28 -0.37 7.95
CA GLY A 59 0.12 -0.51 8.39
C GLY A 59 1.00 -1.30 7.42
N GLU A 60 0.43 -1.90 6.38
CA GLU A 60 1.18 -2.66 5.39
C GLU A 60 1.84 -1.75 4.36
N SER A 61 3.10 -2.02 4.07
CA SER A 61 3.83 -1.37 2.98
C SER A 61 3.45 -2.03 1.66
N LEU A 62 2.92 -1.22 0.74
CA LEU A 62 2.42 -1.68 -0.54
C LEU A 62 3.18 -1.04 -1.69
N ARG A 63 3.42 -1.83 -2.72
CA ARG A 63 3.83 -1.37 -4.06
C ARG A 63 2.68 -1.57 -5.02
N LEU A 64 2.10 -0.47 -5.43
CA LEU A 64 0.94 -0.40 -6.31
C LEU A 64 1.41 -0.12 -7.74
N THR A 65 0.77 -0.78 -8.70
CA THR A 65 0.92 -0.52 -10.13
C THR A 65 -0.41 -0.08 -10.71
N GLY A 66 -0.40 0.95 -11.54
CA GLY A 66 -1.64 1.58 -11.93
C GLY A 66 -1.47 2.86 -12.73
N GLN A 67 -2.50 3.69 -12.70
CA GLN A 67 -2.55 4.94 -13.45
C GLN A 67 -3.08 6.07 -12.57
N TRP A 68 -2.57 7.28 -12.81
CA TRP A 68 -3.11 8.48 -12.16
C TRP A 68 -4.36 8.93 -12.89
N GLY A 69 -5.45 9.08 -12.15
CA GLY A 69 -6.69 9.67 -12.61
C GLY A 69 -7.03 10.93 -11.81
N ASN A 70 -7.90 11.76 -12.35
CA ASN A 70 -8.48 12.89 -11.62
C ASN A 70 -9.99 12.69 -11.57
N HIS A 71 -10.54 12.56 -10.37
CA HIS A 71 -11.98 12.46 -10.17
C HIS A 71 -12.58 13.86 -10.00
N ALA A 72 -13.61 14.19 -10.79
CA ALA A 72 -14.20 15.53 -10.83
C ALA A 72 -14.59 16.10 -9.44
N LYS A 73 -15.02 15.22 -8.52
CA LYS A 73 -15.42 15.57 -7.14
C LYS A 73 -14.32 15.44 -6.08
N TYR A 74 -13.34 14.55 -6.28
CA TYR A 74 -12.41 14.11 -5.21
C TYR A 74 -10.94 14.39 -5.53
N GLY A 75 -10.65 14.95 -6.71
CA GLY A 75 -9.30 15.29 -7.13
C GLY A 75 -8.48 14.06 -7.54
N LYS A 76 -7.15 14.19 -7.39
CA LYS A 76 -6.17 13.22 -7.87
C LYS A 76 -6.25 11.90 -7.11
N GLN A 77 -6.41 10.81 -7.85
CA GLN A 77 -6.48 9.45 -7.32
C GLN A 77 -5.56 8.53 -8.13
N PHE A 78 -5.03 7.51 -7.47
CA PHE A 78 -4.26 6.47 -8.12
C PHE A 78 -5.15 5.24 -8.31
N GLN A 79 -5.45 4.90 -9.56
CA GLN A 79 -6.22 3.71 -9.92
C GLN A 79 -5.29 2.51 -9.94
N VAL A 80 -5.43 1.65 -8.95
CA VAL A 80 -4.65 0.42 -8.76
C VAL A 80 -5.14 -0.63 -9.75
N ARG A 81 -4.21 -1.25 -10.46
CA ARG A 81 -4.47 -2.45 -11.28
C ARG A 81 -3.99 -3.71 -10.58
N SER A 82 -2.82 -3.65 -9.93
CA SER A 82 -2.30 -4.73 -9.11
C SER A 82 -1.39 -4.17 -8.01
N TYR A 83 -1.20 -4.94 -6.95
CA TYR A 83 -0.32 -4.57 -5.85
C TYR A 83 0.47 -5.76 -5.33
N THR A 84 1.59 -5.46 -4.66
CA THR A 84 2.35 -6.42 -3.86
C THR A 84 2.67 -5.82 -2.50
N THR A 85 2.78 -6.67 -1.50
CA THR A 85 3.30 -6.32 -0.18
C THR A 85 4.81 -6.18 -0.25
N VAL A 86 5.35 -5.11 0.30
CA VAL A 86 6.79 -4.86 0.39
C VAL A 86 7.18 -4.93 1.85
N LEU A 87 8.09 -5.84 2.19
CA LEU A 87 8.67 -5.82 3.53
C LEU A 87 9.63 -4.63 3.64
N PRO A 88 9.61 -3.88 4.76
CA PRO A 88 10.56 -2.79 4.96
C PRO A 88 11.98 -3.34 4.97
N ALA A 89 12.86 -2.73 4.17
CA ALA A 89 14.27 -3.14 4.08
C ALA A 89 15.20 -2.34 5.02
N THR A 90 14.64 -1.39 5.79
CA THR A 90 15.43 -0.53 6.69
C THR A 90 15.04 -0.75 8.14
N ILE A 91 16.01 -0.60 9.04
CA ILE A 91 15.86 -0.58 10.51
C ILE A 91 14.63 0.23 10.95
N ALA A 92 14.55 1.47 10.45
CA ALA A 92 13.49 2.40 10.80
C ALA A 92 12.12 1.94 10.29
N GLY A 93 12.07 1.37 9.09
CA GLY A 93 10.86 0.80 8.50
C GLY A 93 10.38 -0.45 9.26
N ILE A 94 11.30 -1.35 9.63
CA ILE A 94 11.00 -2.54 10.42
C ILE A 94 10.45 -2.14 11.79
N ARG A 95 11.08 -1.18 12.47
CA ARG A 95 10.59 -0.66 13.76
C ARG A 95 9.18 -0.09 13.66
N ARG A 96 8.91 0.73 12.62
CA ARG A 96 7.57 1.31 12.40
C ARG A 96 6.54 0.23 12.08
N TYR A 97 6.89 -0.73 11.24
CA TYR A 97 6.01 -1.83 10.85
C TYR A 97 5.64 -2.70 12.06
N LEU A 98 6.62 -3.14 12.84
CA LEU A 98 6.40 -3.91 14.07
C LEU A 98 5.61 -3.13 15.12
N GLY A 99 5.92 -1.84 15.29
CA GLY A 99 5.29 -0.98 16.29
C GLY A 99 3.93 -0.39 15.88
N SER A 100 3.46 -0.66 14.66
CA SER A 100 2.22 -0.12 14.10
C SER A 100 0.94 -0.68 14.74
N GLY A 101 1.07 -1.76 15.52
CA GLY A 101 -0.08 -2.49 16.06
C GLY A 101 -0.68 -3.52 15.09
N LEU A 102 -0.09 -3.70 13.90
CA LEU A 102 -0.46 -4.75 12.95
C LEU A 102 -0.30 -6.15 13.57
N ILE A 103 0.72 -6.34 14.41
CA ILE A 103 0.95 -7.57 15.16
C ILE A 103 0.46 -7.40 16.58
N LYS A 104 -0.56 -8.16 16.97
CA LYS A 104 -1.10 -8.14 18.33
C LYS A 104 0.00 -8.44 19.36
N GLY A 105 0.17 -7.55 20.33
CA GLY A 105 1.18 -7.67 21.38
C GLY A 105 2.52 -7.00 21.07
N ILE A 106 2.71 -6.44 19.87
CA ILE A 106 3.92 -5.68 19.52
C ILE A 106 3.59 -4.19 19.46
N GLY A 107 3.90 -3.49 20.55
CA GLY A 107 3.87 -2.03 20.61
C GLY A 107 5.23 -1.40 20.26
N PRO A 108 5.31 -0.06 20.22
CA PRO A 108 6.52 0.68 19.84
C PRO A 108 7.78 0.27 20.63
N MET A 109 7.66 0.08 21.95
CA MET A 109 8.79 -0.38 22.78
C MET A 109 9.26 -1.80 22.45
N MET A 110 8.33 -2.70 22.14
CA MET A 110 8.69 -4.08 21.78
C MET A 110 9.35 -4.12 20.40
N ALA A 111 8.83 -3.34 19.45
CA ALA A 111 9.43 -3.16 18.14
C ALA A 111 10.86 -2.62 18.23
N GLU A 112 11.09 -1.61 19.09
CA GLU A 112 12.43 -1.07 19.34
C GLU A 112 13.37 -2.13 19.92
N ARG A 113 12.93 -2.90 20.91
CA ARG A 113 13.71 -4.00 21.48
C ARG A 113 14.08 -5.05 20.44
N MET A 114 13.14 -5.46 19.58
CA MET A 114 13.38 -6.45 18.53
C MET A 114 14.44 -5.96 17.55
N VAL A 115 14.30 -4.73 17.06
CA VAL A 115 15.23 -4.15 16.09
C VAL A 115 16.63 -3.99 16.69
N THR A 116 16.73 -3.52 17.94
CA THR A 116 18.02 -3.44 18.65
C THR A 116 18.63 -4.82 18.91
N HIS A 117 17.83 -5.83 19.27
CA HIS A 117 18.31 -7.16 19.60
C HIS A 117 18.83 -7.93 18.37
N PHE A 118 18.10 -7.86 17.26
CA PHE A 118 18.46 -8.60 16.03
C PHE A 118 19.43 -7.83 15.12
N GLY A 119 19.74 -6.57 15.43
CA GLY A 119 20.69 -5.75 14.64
C GLY A 119 20.24 -5.52 13.20
N LEU A 120 18.92 -5.55 12.95
CA LEU A 120 18.30 -5.36 11.64
C LEU A 120 18.40 -3.92 11.18
#